data_AF-A0A4Q7YQ84-F1
#
_entry.id   AF-A0A4Q7YQ84-F1
#
_cell.length_a   1.000
_cell.length_b   1.000
_cell.length_c   1.000
_cell.angle_alpha   90.00
_cell.angle_beta   90.00
_cell.angle_gamma   90.00
#
_symmetry.space_group_name_H-M   'P 1'
#
loop_
_entity.id
_entity.type
_entity.pdbx_description
1 polymer ?
#
loop_
_entity_poly.entity_id
_entity_poly.type
_entity_poly.pdbx_seq_one_letter_code
_entity_poly.pdbx_strand_id
1 'polypeptide(L)'
;MSLKSELEEAVQGIFKSSWTIRDGTVVPDADTVKLTNDAVKLTGTVLYADMADSTKMVDHSTSQRSAESYKAFLHCAAKIIRGEGGTITAYDGDRIMAVFLGNSKNSDAVRAAMKIRFASRDIINPAKIAQYADDPYPVVQAIGIDTSSLFVANSGVRGAKDLVWVGRAANHAAKMAALPESYVYISADVYGRLNDRSKFSGGVDMWEARTWTAFDSRTIYRSSYYWKFD
;
A
#
# COMPACT_ATOMS: atom_id res chain seq x y z
N MET A 1 -30.97 -27.38 -4.31
CA MET A 1 -30.97 -25.91 -4.47
C MET A 1 -30.09 -25.60 -5.67
N SER A 2 -30.43 -24.63 -6.51
CA SER A 2 -29.57 -24.27 -7.66
C SER A 2 -28.51 -23.25 -7.23
N LEU A 3 -27.38 -23.20 -7.93
CA LEU A 3 -26.37 -22.17 -7.70
C LEU A 3 -26.97 -20.75 -7.78
N LYS A 4 -27.85 -20.52 -8.77
CA LYS A 4 -28.54 -19.23 -8.93
C LYS A 4 -29.34 -18.86 -7.67
N SER A 5 -30.19 -19.78 -7.19
CA SER A 5 -31.02 -19.53 -6.00
C SER A 5 -30.18 -19.31 -4.73
N GLU A 6 -29.06 -20.01 -4.58
CA GLU A 6 -28.14 -19.82 -3.45
C GLU A 6 -27.49 -18.43 -3.48
N LEU A 7 -27.04 -17.99 -4.66
CA LEU A 7 -26.47 -16.65 -4.84
C LEU A 7 -27.52 -15.54 -4.62
N GLU A 8 -28.74 -15.72 -5.15
CA GLU A 8 -29.83 -14.75 -4.95
C GLU A 8 -30.19 -14.60 -3.47
N GLU A 9 -30.30 -15.70 -2.73
CA GLU A 9 -30.56 -15.69 -1.29
C GLU A 9 -29.42 -15.00 -0.51
N ALA A 10 -28.17 -15.34 -0.82
CA ALA A 10 -27.01 -14.73 -0.19
C ALA A 10 -26.93 -13.21 -0.45
N VAL A 11 -27.11 -12.78 -1.70
CA VAL A 11 -27.09 -11.36 -2.10
C VAL A 11 -28.21 -10.59 -1.41
N GLN A 12 -29.44 -11.12 -1.41
CA GLN A 12 -30.56 -10.49 -0.70
C GLN A 12 -30.30 -10.40 0.80
N GLY A 13 -29.71 -11.44 1.40
CA GLY A 13 -29.33 -11.46 2.81
C GLY A 13 -28.34 -10.35 3.16
N ILE A 14 -27.30 -10.16 2.35
CA ILE A 14 -26.29 -9.09 2.55
C ILE A 14 -26.95 -7.71 2.52
N PHE A 15 -27.80 -7.42 1.52
CA PHE A 15 -28.41 -6.10 1.37
C PHE A 15 -29.54 -5.80 2.37
N LYS A 16 -30.25 -6.82 2.87
CA LYS A 16 -31.34 -6.64 3.85
C LYS A 16 -30.85 -6.60 5.31
N SER A 17 -29.72 -7.23 5.61
CA SER A 17 -29.24 -7.35 7.00
C SER A 17 -28.72 -6.03 7.55
N SER A 18 -28.97 -5.77 8.82
CA SER A 18 -28.48 -4.57 9.51
C SER A 18 -26.98 -4.64 9.76
N TRP A 19 -26.31 -3.49 9.70
CA TRP A 19 -24.88 -3.37 10.02
C TRP A 19 -24.65 -3.16 11.51
N THR A 20 -23.69 -3.88 12.07
CA THR A 20 -23.07 -3.54 13.36
C THR A 20 -21.77 -2.79 13.09
N ILE A 21 -21.69 -1.53 13.52
CA ILE A 21 -20.55 -0.66 13.25
C ILE A 21 -19.97 -0.22 14.58
N ARG A 22 -18.64 -0.31 14.71
CA ARG A 22 -17.90 0.20 15.87
C ARG A 22 -16.72 1.06 15.45
N ASP A 23 -16.37 2.03 16.27
CA ASP A 23 -15.13 2.79 16.07
C ASP A 23 -13.92 1.96 16.54
N GLY A 24 -12.84 2.00 15.77
CA GLY A 24 -11.60 1.28 16.02
C GLY A 24 -10.42 2.22 16.22
N THR A 25 -9.55 1.88 17.16
CA THR A 25 -8.29 2.58 17.44
C THR A 25 -7.06 1.77 17.05
N VAL A 26 -7.25 0.50 16.66
CA VAL A 26 -6.23 -0.43 16.18
C VAL A 26 -6.63 -0.96 14.82
N VAL A 27 -5.66 -1.40 14.02
CA VAL A 27 -5.91 -2.10 12.76
C VAL A 27 -6.55 -3.44 13.09
N PRO A 28 -7.80 -3.71 12.66
CA PRO A 28 -8.46 -4.97 12.97
C PRO A 28 -7.82 -6.13 12.22
N ASP A 29 -7.78 -7.29 12.87
CA ASP A 29 -7.47 -8.56 12.22
C ASP A 29 -8.75 -9.20 11.68
N ALA A 30 -8.60 -10.10 10.70
CA ALA A 30 -9.72 -10.79 10.06
C ALA A 30 -10.57 -11.61 11.05
N ASP A 31 -9.99 -12.03 12.18
CA ASP A 31 -10.70 -12.73 13.26
C ASP A 31 -11.56 -11.81 14.13
N THR A 32 -11.29 -10.50 14.11
CA THR A 32 -12.01 -9.52 14.93
C THR A 32 -13.23 -8.92 14.23
N VAL A 33 -13.33 -9.07 12.91
CA VAL A 33 -14.46 -8.58 12.10
C VAL A 33 -15.28 -9.76 11.62
N LYS A 34 -16.56 -9.80 12.01
CA LYS A 34 -17.44 -10.93 11.67
C LYS A 34 -17.72 -10.93 10.16
N LEU A 35 -17.99 -12.13 9.62
CA LEU A 35 -18.37 -12.30 8.21
C LEU A 35 -19.77 -11.75 7.88
N THR A 36 -20.61 -11.55 8.90
CA THR A 36 -21.89 -10.83 8.74
C THR A 36 -21.64 -9.36 8.42
N ASN A 37 -22.70 -8.55 8.29
CA ASN A 37 -22.60 -7.09 8.19
C ASN A 37 -22.03 -6.47 9.49
N ASP A 38 -20.74 -6.64 9.73
CA ASP A 38 -19.96 -6.12 10.85
C ASP A 38 -18.80 -5.30 10.29
N ALA A 39 -18.56 -4.13 10.90
CA ALA A 39 -17.52 -3.24 10.43
C ALA A 39 -16.83 -2.46 11.54
N VAL A 40 -15.57 -2.14 11.28
CA VAL A 40 -14.75 -1.24 12.09
C VAL A 40 -14.50 0.04 11.31
N LYS A 41 -14.88 1.17 11.90
CA LYS A 41 -14.59 2.49 11.35
C LYS A 41 -13.35 3.07 12.03
N LEU A 42 -12.39 3.52 11.24
CA LEU A 42 -11.16 4.13 11.76
C LEU A 42 -10.64 5.21 10.80
N THR A 43 -9.77 6.10 11.28
CA THR A 43 -9.08 7.08 10.43
C THR A 43 -7.61 6.71 10.29
N GLY A 44 -7.25 6.20 9.12
CA GLY A 44 -5.92 5.64 8.85
C GLY A 44 -5.27 6.22 7.61
N THR A 45 -3.95 6.08 7.56
CA THR A 45 -3.14 6.38 6.38
C THR A 45 -2.79 5.05 5.73
N VAL A 46 -3.15 4.90 4.46
CA VAL A 46 -2.86 3.70 3.67
C VAL A 46 -1.62 3.94 2.84
N LEU A 47 -0.71 2.97 2.84
CA LEU A 47 0.44 2.89 1.95
C LEU A 47 0.25 1.66 1.05
N TYR A 48 0.40 1.85 -0.26
CA TYR A 48 0.61 0.79 -1.22
C TYR A 48 1.99 0.96 -1.83
N ALA A 49 2.79 -0.11 -1.85
CA ALA A 49 4.03 -0.15 -2.60
C ALA A 49 3.94 -1.26 -3.65
N ASP A 50 4.28 -0.91 -4.89
CA ASP A 50 4.14 -1.75 -6.07
C ASP A 50 5.47 -1.78 -6.84
N MET A 51 5.89 -2.95 -7.33
CA MET A 51 7.06 -3.05 -8.19
C MET A 51 6.68 -2.55 -9.58
N ALA A 52 7.06 -1.31 -9.88
CA ALA A 52 6.84 -0.72 -11.19
C ALA A 52 7.53 -1.56 -12.27
N ASP A 53 6.84 -1.76 -13.40
CA ASP A 53 7.34 -2.52 -14.56
C ASP A 53 7.66 -4.01 -14.28
N SER A 54 7.12 -4.61 -13.21
CA SER A 54 7.34 -6.03 -12.91
C SER A 54 6.91 -6.98 -14.04
N THR A 55 5.90 -6.61 -14.83
CA THR A 55 5.49 -7.36 -16.03
C THR A 55 6.65 -7.55 -17.02
N LYS A 56 7.43 -6.50 -17.31
CA LYS A 56 8.59 -6.62 -18.22
C LYS A 56 9.66 -7.54 -17.63
N MET A 57 9.89 -7.47 -16.32
CA MET A 57 10.81 -8.38 -15.66
C MET A 57 10.33 -9.83 -15.76
N VAL A 58 9.04 -10.09 -15.54
CA VAL A 58 8.45 -11.44 -15.64
C VAL A 58 8.49 -11.98 -17.08
N ASP A 59 8.25 -11.14 -18.08
CA ASP A 59 8.21 -11.54 -19.49
C ASP A 59 9.61 -11.86 -20.06
N HIS A 60 10.67 -11.32 -19.45
CA HIS A 60 12.03 -11.39 -20.00
C HIS A 60 13.07 -12.04 -19.07
N SER A 61 12.77 -12.19 -17.78
CA SER A 61 13.64 -12.90 -16.82
C SER A 61 13.15 -14.32 -16.59
N THR A 62 14.01 -15.16 -16.00
CA THR A 62 13.57 -16.48 -15.56
C THR A 62 12.58 -16.35 -14.40
N SER A 63 11.64 -17.29 -14.29
CA SER A 63 10.68 -17.33 -13.18
C SER A 63 11.37 -17.33 -11.81
N GLN A 64 12.55 -17.95 -11.70
CA GLN A 64 13.38 -17.92 -10.50
C GLN A 64 13.88 -16.51 -10.18
N ARG A 65 14.48 -15.78 -11.14
CA ARG A 65 15.00 -14.42 -10.92
C ARG A 65 13.89 -13.43 -10.58
N SER A 66 12.72 -13.57 -11.22
CA SER A 66 11.54 -12.78 -10.90
C SER A 66 11.03 -13.07 -9.48
N ALA A 67 10.94 -14.34 -9.09
CA ALA A 67 10.53 -14.73 -7.73
C ALA A 67 11.52 -14.25 -6.65
N GLU A 68 12.82 -14.30 -6.91
CA GLU A 68 13.84 -13.76 -6.00
C GLU A 68 13.70 -12.25 -5.83
N SER A 69 13.41 -11.52 -6.92
CA SER A 69 13.18 -10.08 -6.89
C SER A 69 11.92 -9.71 -6.07
N TYR A 70 10.81 -10.43 -6.29
CA TYR A 70 9.57 -10.25 -5.51
C TYR A 70 9.80 -10.54 -4.03
N LYS A 71 10.49 -11.65 -3.74
CA LYS A 71 10.79 -12.06 -2.37
C LYS A 71 11.67 -11.02 -1.66
N ALA A 72 12.70 -10.50 -2.33
CA ALA A 72 13.58 -9.47 -1.78
C ALA A 72 12.81 -8.17 -1.50
N PHE A 73 12.04 -7.69 -2.48
CA PHE A 73 11.26 -6.47 -2.34
C PHE A 73 10.22 -6.56 -1.21
N LEU A 74 9.36 -7.59 -1.25
CA LEU A 74 8.33 -7.78 -0.24
C LEU A 74 8.93 -7.99 1.15
N HIS A 75 10.05 -8.69 1.26
CA HIS A 75 10.75 -8.88 2.55
C HIS A 75 11.24 -7.54 3.12
N CYS A 76 11.97 -6.75 2.33
CA CYS A 76 12.47 -5.44 2.74
C CYS A 76 11.30 -4.50 3.10
N ALA A 77 10.30 -4.40 2.23
CA ALA A 77 9.15 -3.53 2.45
C ALA A 77 8.39 -3.92 3.72
N ALA A 78 8.14 -5.22 3.93
CA ALA A 78 7.45 -5.70 5.11
C ALA A 78 8.22 -5.45 6.42
N LYS A 79 9.55 -5.56 6.41
CA LYS A 79 10.39 -5.23 7.57
C LYS A 79 10.38 -3.74 7.88
N ILE A 80 10.51 -2.90 6.85
CA ILE A 80 10.52 -1.44 6.98
C ILE A 80 9.17 -0.93 7.47
N ILE A 81 8.06 -1.37 6.86
CA ILE A 81 6.71 -0.95 7.27
C ILE A 81 6.47 -1.26 8.74
N ARG A 82 6.81 -2.46 9.21
CA ARG A 82 6.65 -2.84 10.62
C ARG A 82 7.57 -2.03 11.53
N GLY A 83 8.83 -1.81 11.13
CA GLY A 83 9.76 -0.96 11.86
C GLY A 83 9.31 0.50 11.98
N GLU A 84 8.46 0.94 11.06
CA GLU A 84 7.83 2.25 11.03
C GLU A 84 6.44 2.31 11.69
N GLY A 85 6.03 1.25 12.36
CA GLY A 85 4.75 1.19 13.08
C GLY A 85 3.52 0.98 12.18
N GLY A 86 3.72 0.61 10.92
CA GLY A 86 2.64 0.23 10.01
C GLY A 86 2.21 -1.23 10.20
N THR A 87 0.91 -1.48 10.04
CA THR A 87 0.35 -2.83 10.01
C THR A 87 0.14 -3.26 8.56
N ILE A 88 0.74 -4.36 8.15
CA ILE A 88 0.57 -4.92 6.81
C ILE A 88 -0.77 -5.64 6.75
N THR A 89 -1.61 -5.28 5.79
CA THR A 89 -2.98 -5.77 5.68
C THR A 89 -3.19 -6.72 4.51
N ALA A 90 -2.37 -6.61 3.46
CA ALA A 90 -2.45 -7.49 2.30
C ALA A 90 -1.09 -7.58 1.56
N TYR A 91 -0.89 -8.73 0.92
CA TYR A 91 0.07 -8.93 -0.16
C TYR A 91 -0.72 -9.31 -1.41
N ASP A 92 -0.44 -8.65 -2.53
CA ASP A 92 -1.16 -8.86 -3.79
C ASP A 92 -0.16 -8.93 -4.95
N GLY A 93 0.32 -10.15 -5.21
CA GLY A 93 1.42 -10.39 -6.13
C GLY A 93 2.73 -9.79 -5.60
N ASP A 94 3.25 -8.81 -6.32
CA ASP A 94 4.43 -7.99 -6.02
C ASP A 94 4.10 -6.74 -5.18
N ARG A 95 2.83 -6.54 -4.84
CA ARG A 95 2.36 -5.39 -4.07
C ARG A 95 2.22 -5.69 -2.59
N ILE A 96 2.47 -4.67 -1.77
CA ILE A 96 2.23 -4.70 -0.33
C ILE A 96 1.37 -3.51 0.10
N MET A 97 0.34 -3.81 0.90
CA MET A 97 -0.55 -2.80 1.50
C MET A 97 -0.31 -2.73 3.00
N ALA A 98 -0.24 -1.51 3.52
CA ALA A 98 -0.17 -1.26 4.95
C ALA A 98 -1.04 -0.09 5.40
N VAL A 99 -1.46 -0.16 6.66
CA VAL A 99 -2.24 0.88 7.33
C VAL A 99 -1.48 1.40 8.54
N PHE A 100 -1.40 2.72 8.64
CA PHE A 100 -0.78 3.45 9.73
C PHE A 100 -1.84 4.20 10.53
N LEU A 101 -1.79 4.08 11.85
CA LEU A 101 -2.69 4.75 12.80
C LEU A 101 -1.89 5.66 13.75
N GLY A 102 -2.61 6.41 14.58
CA GLY A 102 -2.03 7.38 15.50
C GLY A 102 -1.88 8.79 14.92
N ASN A 103 -1.17 9.64 15.67
CA ASN A 103 -1.04 11.06 15.36
C ASN A 103 -0.01 11.34 14.27
N SER A 104 1.06 10.53 14.21
CA SER A 104 2.15 10.67 13.24
C SER A 104 1.98 9.82 11.98
N LYS A 105 0.84 9.10 11.83
CA LYS A 105 0.59 8.13 10.75
C LYS A 105 0.97 8.57 9.33
N ASN A 106 0.76 9.84 8.99
CA ASN A 106 1.11 10.39 7.67
C ASN A 106 2.63 10.47 7.48
N SER A 107 3.33 10.95 8.49
CA SER A 107 4.78 11.10 8.48
C SER A 107 5.49 9.75 8.60
N ASP A 108 4.94 8.82 9.38
CA ASP A 108 5.46 7.46 9.53
C ASP A 108 5.31 6.65 8.22
N ALA A 109 4.16 6.75 7.55
CA ALA A 109 3.96 6.15 6.23
C ALA A 109 4.96 6.70 5.19
N VAL A 110 5.19 8.02 5.18
CA VAL A 110 6.20 8.63 4.31
C VAL A 110 7.60 8.14 4.67
N ARG A 111 7.94 8.03 5.95
CA ARG A 111 9.23 7.50 6.41
C ARG A 111 9.46 6.08 5.91
N ALA A 112 8.43 5.23 6.01
CA ALA A 112 8.46 3.88 5.45
C ALA A 112 8.70 3.90 3.94
N ALA A 113 7.98 4.73 3.18
CA ALA A 113 8.13 4.83 1.74
C ALA A 113 9.54 5.28 1.31
N MET A 114 10.12 6.28 1.98
CA MET A 114 11.48 6.76 1.69
C MET A 114 12.54 5.69 1.99
N LYS A 115 12.34 4.90 3.04
CA LYS A 115 13.21 3.76 3.39
C LYS A 115 13.05 2.60 2.42
N ILE A 116 11.83 2.28 1.97
CA ILE A 116 11.59 1.26 0.93
C ILE A 116 12.35 1.64 -0.34
N ARG A 117 12.29 2.92 -0.73
CA ARG A 117 13.02 3.40 -1.90
C ARG A 117 14.54 3.27 -1.76
N PHE A 118 15.08 3.56 -0.58
CA PHE A 118 16.49 3.29 -0.28
C PHE A 118 16.81 1.79 -0.37
N ALA A 119 15.99 0.92 0.21
CA ALA A 119 16.24 -0.53 0.19
C ALA A 119 16.27 -1.09 -1.23
N SER A 120 15.34 -0.71 -2.11
CA SER A 120 15.39 -1.15 -3.50
C SER A 120 16.65 -0.69 -4.23
N ARG A 121 17.02 0.59 -4.07
CA ARG A 121 18.15 1.21 -4.77
C ARG A 121 19.51 0.74 -4.24
N ASP A 122 19.68 0.68 -2.93
CA ASP A 122 20.98 0.60 -2.27
C ASP A 122 21.21 -0.77 -1.59
N ILE A 123 20.20 -1.65 -1.52
CA ILE A 123 20.33 -3.00 -0.94
C ILE A 123 19.99 -4.07 -1.98
N ILE A 124 18.78 -4.03 -2.55
CA ILE A 124 18.29 -5.09 -3.45
C ILE A 124 19.02 -5.05 -4.78
N ASN A 125 19.04 -3.90 -5.47
CA ASN A 125 19.66 -3.80 -6.79
C ASN A 125 21.17 -4.11 -6.78
N PRO A 126 21.98 -3.64 -5.80
CA PRO A 126 23.38 -4.03 -5.72
C PRO A 126 23.58 -5.54 -5.53
N ALA A 127 22.78 -6.18 -4.66
CA ALA A 127 22.85 -7.62 -4.46
C ALA A 127 22.43 -8.40 -5.71
N LYS A 128 21.40 -7.94 -6.42
CA LYS A 128 20.92 -8.54 -7.67
C LYS A 128 21.97 -8.44 -8.77
N ILE A 129 22.59 -7.28 -8.96
CA ILE A 129 23.64 -7.07 -9.97
C ILE A 129 24.88 -7.94 -9.67
N ALA A 130 25.26 -8.07 -8.39
CA ALA A 130 26.38 -8.92 -8.00
C ALA A 130 26.16 -10.40 -8.33
N GLN A 131 24.90 -10.87 -8.23
CA GLN A 131 24.52 -12.25 -8.51
C GLN A 131 24.21 -12.50 -10.00
N TYR A 132 23.61 -11.52 -10.68
CA TYR A 132 23.10 -11.62 -12.06
C TYR A 132 23.50 -10.37 -12.86
N ALA A 133 24.79 -10.27 -13.19
CA ALA A 133 25.33 -9.13 -13.93
C ALA A 133 24.72 -8.97 -15.35
N ASP A 134 24.12 -10.04 -15.88
CA ASP A 134 23.43 -10.10 -17.18
C ASP A 134 21.96 -9.67 -17.14
N ASP A 135 21.38 -9.43 -15.95
CA ASP A 135 19.98 -9.11 -15.79
C ASP A 135 19.74 -7.58 -15.86
N PRO A 136 19.12 -7.06 -16.94
CA PRO A 136 19.00 -5.63 -17.17
C PRO A 136 17.82 -5.00 -16.42
N TYR A 137 17.02 -5.77 -15.66
CA TYR A 137 15.76 -5.30 -15.08
C TYR A 137 15.92 -4.96 -13.59
N PRO A 138 16.20 -3.71 -13.21
CA PRO A 138 16.30 -3.35 -11.80
C PRO A 138 14.95 -3.54 -11.09
N VAL A 139 15.00 -3.80 -9.78
CA VAL A 139 13.84 -3.66 -8.90
C VAL A 139 13.57 -2.17 -8.73
N VAL A 140 12.42 -1.76 -9.25
CA VAL A 140 11.91 -0.39 -9.22
C VAL A 140 10.52 -0.44 -8.60
N GLN A 141 10.15 0.59 -7.85
CA GLN A 141 8.85 0.66 -7.19
C GLN A 141 8.23 2.04 -7.29
N ALA A 142 6.90 2.07 -7.32
CA ALA A 142 6.08 3.24 -7.07
C ALA A 142 5.30 3.03 -5.78
N ILE A 143 5.15 4.09 -5.00
CA ILE A 143 4.51 4.03 -3.67
C ILE A 143 3.44 5.09 -3.61
N GLY A 144 2.20 4.72 -3.31
CA GLY A 144 1.09 5.63 -3.13
C GLY A 144 0.66 5.70 -1.66
N ILE A 145 0.45 6.92 -1.14
CA ILE A 145 0.01 7.13 0.24
C ILE A 145 -1.15 8.12 0.29
N ASP A 146 -2.21 7.73 0.99
CA ASP A 146 -3.35 8.60 1.22
C ASP A 146 -3.94 8.38 2.62
N THR A 147 -4.69 9.35 3.13
CA THR A 147 -5.28 9.31 4.48
C THR A 147 -6.76 9.67 4.44
N SER A 148 -7.61 8.85 5.06
CA SER A 148 -9.05 9.09 5.13
C SER A 148 -9.69 8.26 6.25
N SER A 149 -10.98 8.49 6.48
CA SER A 149 -11.82 7.50 7.15
C SER A 149 -11.85 6.21 6.33
N LEU A 150 -11.79 5.07 7.00
CA LEU A 150 -11.85 3.72 6.46
C LEU A 150 -12.98 2.98 7.16
N PHE A 151 -13.72 2.22 6.38
CA PHE A 151 -14.75 1.30 6.81
C PHE A 151 -14.28 -0.11 6.48
N VAL A 152 -13.88 -0.85 7.52
CA VAL A 152 -13.24 -2.16 7.38
C VAL A 152 -14.26 -3.24 7.63
N ALA A 153 -14.50 -4.08 6.64
CA ALA A 153 -15.46 -5.19 6.71
C ALA A 153 -14.78 -6.50 6.30
N ASN A 154 -15.31 -7.63 6.74
CA ASN A 154 -14.83 -8.94 6.31
C ASN A 154 -15.60 -9.37 5.06
N SER A 155 -14.89 -9.59 3.94
CA SER A 155 -15.50 -10.08 2.69
C SER A 155 -15.18 -11.55 2.40
N GLY A 156 -14.56 -12.25 3.34
CA GLY A 156 -14.09 -13.61 3.14
C GLY A 156 -15.20 -14.56 2.71
N VAL A 157 -14.90 -15.53 1.86
CA VAL A 157 -15.81 -16.65 1.60
C VAL A 157 -15.41 -17.79 2.54
N ARG A 158 -16.38 -18.44 3.20
CA ARG A 158 -16.20 -19.51 4.21
C ARG A 158 -14.86 -20.27 4.08
N GLY A 159 -13.89 -19.93 4.93
CA GLY A 159 -12.56 -20.59 5.00
C GLY A 159 -11.37 -19.69 4.65
N ALA A 160 -11.57 -18.60 3.90
CA ALA A 160 -10.56 -17.57 3.64
C ALA A 160 -11.11 -16.23 4.11
N LYS A 161 -10.67 -15.75 5.28
CA LYS A 161 -11.06 -14.43 5.79
C LYS A 161 -10.16 -13.38 5.14
N ASP A 162 -10.77 -12.41 4.48
CA ASP A 162 -10.08 -11.27 3.90
C ASP A 162 -10.80 -9.98 4.28
N LEU A 163 -10.03 -8.94 4.60
CA LEU A 163 -10.58 -7.66 5.02
C LEU A 163 -10.64 -6.71 3.83
N VAL A 164 -11.80 -6.10 3.63
CA VAL A 164 -11.98 -5.02 2.66
C VAL A 164 -11.89 -3.69 3.35
N TRP A 165 -11.06 -2.83 2.78
CA TRP A 165 -10.78 -1.50 3.27
C TRP A 165 -11.53 -0.47 2.44
N VAL A 166 -12.78 -0.18 2.82
CA VAL A 166 -13.63 0.76 2.09
C VAL A 166 -13.31 2.19 2.52
N GLY A 167 -12.64 2.94 1.65
CA GLY A 167 -12.38 4.36 1.84
C GLY A 167 -11.48 4.93 0.77
N ARG A 168 -11.47 6.27 0.69
CA ARG A 168 -10.69 7.02 -0.30
C ARG A 168 -9.21 6.61 -0.26
N ALA A 169 -8.65 6.51 0.94
CA ALA A 169 -7.23 6.22 1.13
C ALA A 169 -6.78 4.90 0.50
N ALA A 170 -7.55 3.82 0.65
CA ALA A 170 -7.20 2.54 0.05
C ALA A 170 -7.19 2.61 -1.48
N ASN A 171 -8.23 3.19 -2.08
CA ASN A 171 -8.37 3.32 -3.52
C ASN A 171 -7.29 4.25 -4.12
N HIS A 172 -7.07 5.41 -3.51
CA HIS A 172 -6.15 6.41 -4.03
C HIS A 172 -4.69 5.98 -3.88
N ALA A 173 -4.33 5.38 -2.74
CA ALA A 173 -2.99 4.83 -2.55
C ALA A 173 -2.68 3.76 -3.60
N ALA A 174 -3.60 2.82 -3.86
CA ALA A 174 -3.43 1.81 -4.89
C ALA A 174 -3.25 2.42 -6.30
N LYS A 175 -4.09 3.39 -6.68
CA LYS A 175 -3.97 4.06 -7.99
C LYS A 175 -2.69 4.87 -8.13
N MET A 176 -2.22 5.52 -7.06
CA MET A 176 -0.95 6.25 -7.08
C MET A 176 0.25 5.31 -7.14
N ALA A 177 0.20 4.16 -6.49
CA ALA A 177 1.24 3.14 -6.58
C ALA A 177 1.34 2.51 -7.98
N ALA A 178 0.25 2.56 -8.76
CA ALA A 178 0.21 2.12 -10.15
C ALA A 178 0.61 3.21 -11.17
N LEU A 179 0.96 4.42 -10.72
CA LEU A 179 1.43 5.47 -11.63
C LEU A 179 2.79 5.09 -12.24
N PRO A 180 3.07 5.54 -13.47
CA PRO A 180 4.39 5.34 -14.06
C PRO A 180 5.45 6.10 -13.26
N GLU A 181 6.70 5.67 -13.43
CA GLU A 181 7.89 6.27 -12.80
C GLU A 181 8.06 5.97 -11.30
N SER A 182 9.32 5.82 -10.87
CA SER A 182 9.66 5.46 -9.49
C SER A 182 9.64 6.66 -8.54
N TYR A 183 8.45 6.98 -8.05
CA TYR A 183 8.24 8.01 -7.04
C TYR A 183 7.45 7.51 -5.83
N VAL A 184 7.59 8.25 -4.74
CA VAL A 184 6.62 8.26 -3.65
C VAL A 184 5.59 9.33 -3.99
N TYR A 185 4.34 8.91 -4.16
CA TYR A 185 3.18 9.75 -4.42
C TYR A 185 2.32 9.88 -3.17
N ILE A 186 1.92 11.11 -2.85
CA ILE A 186 1.04 11.38 -1.72
C ILE A 186 -0.10 12.31 -2.12
N SER A 187 -1.25 12.15 -1.49
CA SER A 187 -2.34 13.12 -1.65
C SER A 187 -2.02 14.45 -0.96
N ALA A 188 -2.69 15.53 -1.37
CA ALA A 188 -2.60 16.82 -0.69
C ALA A 188 -3.01 16.74 0.80
N ASP A 189 -3.93 15.83 1.14
CA ASP A 189 -4.32 15.56 2.52
C ASP A 189 -3.17 14.99 3.36
N VAL A 190 -2.36 14.11 2.80
CA VAL A 190 -1.16 13.58 3.47
C VAL A 190 -0.13 14.69 3.59
N TYR A 191 0.18 15.39 2.49
CA TYR A 191 1.16 16.48 2.47
C TYR A 191 0.85 17.55 3.53
N GLY A 192 -0.41 18.00 3.61
CA GLY A 192 -0.85 18.98 4.60
C GLY A 192 -0.67 18.54 6.06
N ARG A 193 -0.58 17.23 6.31
CA ARG A 193 -0.45 16.61 7.65
C ARG A 193 0.94 16.02 7.91
N LEU A 194 1.91 16.24 7.03
CA LEU A 194 3.31 15.88 7.30
C LEU A 194 3.92 16.84 8.31
N ASN A 195 4.77 16.30 9.19
CA ASN A 195 5.68 17.12 9.98
C ASN A 195 6.83 17.66 9.11
N ASP A 196 7.55 18.67 9.60
CA ASP A 196 8.60 19.34 8.82
C ASP A 196 9.72 18.40 8.39
N ARG A 197 10.09 17.42 9.22
CA ARG A 197 11.14 16.43 8.87
C ARG A 197 10.73 15.51 7.72
N SER A 198 9.43 15.30 7.52
CA SER A 198 8.87 14.54 6.39
C SER A 198 8.55 15.42 5.18
N LYS A 199 8.61 16.75 5.31
CA LYS A 199 8.44 17.70 4.20
C LYS A 199 9.77 18.16 3.63
N PHE A 200 10.73 18.49 4.48
CA PHE A 200 11.95 19.19 4.10
C PHE A 200 13.21 18.35 4.32
N SER A 201 14.17 18.48 3.40
CA SER A 201 15.54 17.98 3.55
C SER A 201 16.51 19.13 3.35
N GLY A 202 17.33 19.46 4.35
CA GLY A 202 18.24 20.60 4.29
C GLY A 202 17.54 21.95 4.03
N GLY A 203 16.29 22.10 4.47
CA GLY A 203 15.46 23.29 4.21
C GLY A 203 14.78 23.33 2.85
N VAL A 204 14.98 22.33 1.99
CA VAL A 204 14.35 22.21 0.67
C VAL A 204 13.12 21.32 0.77
N ASP A 205 11.99 21.75 0.21
CA ASP A 205 10.80 20.90 0.12
C ASP A 205 11.09 19.71 -0.80
N MET A 206 10.90 18.50 -0.28
CA MET A 206 11.15 17.27 -1.00
C MET A 206 10.04 16.92 -2.00
N TRP A 207 8.93 17.67 -2.00
CA TRP A 207 7.71 17.32 -2.71
C TRP A 207 7.43 18.26 -3.89
N GLU A 208 7.28 17.66 -5.08
CA GLU A 208 6.83 18.36 -6.27
C GLU A 208 5.30 18.21 -6.42
N ALA A 209 4.56 19.32 -6.49
CA ALA A 209 3.13 19.28 -6.79
C ALA A 209 2.88 18.87 -8.25
N ARG A 210 1.89 18.00 -8.47
CA ARG A 210 1.48 17.49 -9.79
C ARG A 210 -0.04 17.46 -9.90
N THR A 211 -0.54 17.66 -11.11
CA THR A 211 -1.94 17.40 -11.45
C THR A 211 -2.12 15.91 -11.75
N TRP A 212 -3.05 15.25 -11.08
CA TRP A 212 -3.33 13.82 -11.30
C TRP A 212 -4.22 13.59 -12.53
N THR A 213 -3.63 13.78 -13.72
CA THR A 213 -4.33 13.71 -15.01
C THR A 213 -4.94 12.34 -15.31
N ALA A 214 -4.34 11.27 -14.78
CA ALA A 214 -4.83 9.89 -14.96
C ALA A 214 -6.07 9.54 -14.12
N PHE A 215 -6.52 10.43 -13.22
CA PHE A 215 -7.68 10.17 -12.36
C PHE A 215 -8.73 11.27 -12.46
N ASP A 216 -8.60 12.36 -11.70
CA ASP A 216 -9.62 13.40 -11.60
C ASP A 216 -9.05 14.82 -11.54
N SER A 217 -7.80 15.00 -11.99
CA SER A 217 -7.11 16.29 -12.07
C SER A 217 -6.89 17.00 -10.72
N ARG A 218 -7.10 16.33 -9.58
CA ARG A 218 -6.73 16.90 -8.27
C ARG A 218 -5.21 17.01 -8.13
N THR A 219 -4.77 17.85 -7.19
CA THR A 219 -3.35 17.94 -6.82
C THR A 219 -2.92 16.71 -6.01
N ILE A 220 -1.84 16.09 -6.45
CA ILE A 220 -1.03 15.14 -5.70
C ILE A 220 0.40 15.66 -5.62
N TYR A 221 1.22 15.08 -4.75
CA TYR A 221 2.62 15.41 -4.62
C TYR A 221 3.45 14.18 -4.91
N ARG A 222 4.64 14.36 -5.49
CA ARG A 222 5.60 13.27 -5.69
C ARG A 222 6.98 13.64 -5.15
N SER A 223 7.74 12.63 -4.76
CA SER A 223 9.12 12.81 -4.30
C SER A 223 10.01 11.66 -4.75
N SER A 224 11.24 12.01 -5.16
CA SER A 224 12.31 11.07 -5.49
C SER A 224 13.33 10.90 -4.36
N TYR A 225 13.09 11.54 -3.21
CA TYR A 225 13.96 11.41 -2.03
C TYR A 225 13.93 9.98 -1.48
N TYR A 226 14.95 9.63 -0.73
CA TYR A 226 15.10 8.33 -0.09
C TYR A 226 15.88 8.51 1.20
N TRP A 227 15.61 7.68 2.20
CA TRP A 227 16.21 7.82 3.52
C TRP A 227 17.01 6.58 3.88
N LYS A 228 18.32 6.78 4.05
CA LYS A 228 19.21 5.77 4.61
C LYS A 228 18.79 5.43 6.04
N PHE A 229 18.96 4.18 6.40
CA PHE A 229 18.81 3.68 7.75
C PHE A 229 19.92 2.66 8.04
N ASP A 230 20.24 2.52 9.32
CA ASP A 230 21.19 1.54 9.84
C ASP A 230 20.46 0.31 10.41
#